data_AF-A0A329R1L8-F1
#
_entry.id   AF-A0A329R1L8-F1
#
_cell.length_a   1.000
_cell.length_b   1.000
_cell.length_c   1.000
_cell.angle_alpha   90.00
_cell.angle_beta   90.00
_cell.angle_gamma   90.00
#
_symmetry.space_group_name_H-M   'P 1'
#
loop_
_entity.id
_entity.type
_entity.pdbx_description
1 polymer ?
#
loop_
_entity_poly.entity_id
_entity_poly.type
_entity_poly.pdbx_seq_one_letter_code
_entity_poly.pdbx_strand_id
1 'polypeptide(L)'
;MFQHVFAEMNDMLDEIIKRYPSAEGLSKQELLQKWNLLKRMSDGMIDEWLMFEEKMSQVRERELEKPASLEPEQEAVTALPELHLECFSRGQGYFKLQMYPQAIMQFSRVVTDYPESALTRFYLALAHLNLEQTEEAGIHLQRIMHLNGSPRLKGLVCNVLGCIEAKLENPDGACSLFAQALQYDPTLTEPLYNMEACRLNSGKLQYANQLTALN
;
A
#
# COMPACT_ATOMS: atom_id res chain seq x y z
N MET A 1 4.06 -3.74 -31.82
CA MET A 1 2.79 -4.13 -31.17
C MET A 1 2.49 -3.23 -29.98
N PHE A 2 3.33 -3.20 -28.93
CA PHE A 2 3.12 -2.33 -27.74
C PHE A 2 2.96 -0.84 -28.07
N GLN A 3 3.82 -0.28 -28.92
CA GLN A 3 3.74 1.14 -29.31
C GLN A 3 2.39 1.53 -29.92
N HIS A 4 1.78 0.61 -30.70
CA HIS A 4 0.48 0.88 -31.31
C HIS A 4 -0.64 0.83 -30.26
N VAL A 5 -0.62 -0.15 -29.35
CA VAL A 5 -1.59 -0.23 -28.25
C VAL A 5 -1.54 1.03 -27.37
N PHE A 6 -0.33 1.48 -27.00
CA PHE A 6 -0.18 2.71 -26.22
C PHE A 6 -0.59 3.97 -27.00
N ALA A 7 -0.36 4.03 -28.31
CA ALA A 7 -0.85 5.15 -29.13
C ALA A 7 -2.38 5.24 -29.07
N GLU A 8 -3.09 4.13 -29.31
CA GLU A 8 -4.56 4.08 -29.24
C GLU A 8 -5.10 4.42 -27.83
N MET A 9 -4.41 3.95 -26.78
CA MET A 9 -4.78 4.28 -25.40
C MET A 9 -4.61 5.78 -25.10
N ASN A 10 -3.53 6.39 -25.58
CA ASN A 10 -3.30 7.82 -25.41
C ASN A 10 -4.30 8.66 -26.22
N ASP A 11 -4.61 8.27 -27.46
CA ASP A 11 -5.62 8.96 -28.27
C ASP A 11 -7.00 8.95 -27.60
N MET A 12 -7.39 7.80 -27.02
CA MET A 12 -8.63 7.67 -26.26
C MET A 12 -8.60 8.52 -24.97
N LEU A 13 -7.46 8.57 -24.29
CA LEU A 13 -7.28 9.38 -23.08
C LEU A 13 -7.35 10.88 -23.39
N ASP A 14 -6.72 11.33 -24.47
CA ASP A 14 -6.75 12.71 -24.94
C ASP A 14 -8.18 13.14 -25.30
N GLU A 15 -8.96 12.25 -25.92
CA GLU A 15 -10.39 12.49 -26.15
C GLU A 15 -11.15 12.73 -24.83
N ILE A 16 -10.91 11.90 -23.81
CA ILE A 16 -11.53 12.04 -22.48
C ILE A 16 -11.12 13.37 -21.85
N ILE A 17 -9.82 13.67 -21.80
CA ILE A 17 -9.29 14.91 -21.19
C ILE A 17 -9.94 16.13 -21.84
N LYS A 18 -10.07 16.13 -23.16
CA LYS A 18 -10.63 17.26 -23.92
C LYS A 18 -12.14 17.43 -23.73
N ARG A 19 -12.90 16.34 -23.71
CA ARG A 19 -14.37 16.39 -23.80
C ARG A 19 -15.08 16.25 -22.45
N TYR A 20 -14.48 15.56 -21.49
CA TYR A 20 -15.13 15.24 -20.21
C TYR A 20 -15.55 16.47 -19.38
N PRO A 21 -14.78 17.58 -19.30
CA PRO A 21 -15.14 18.74 -18.49
C PRO A 21 -16.48 19.38 -18.88
N SER A 22 -16.85 19.32 -20.16
CA SER A 22 -18.08 19.89 -20.71
C SER A 22 -19.13 18.84 -21.07
N ALA A 23 -18.90 17.56 -20.78
CA ALA A 23 -19.81 16.49 -21.15
C ALA A 23 -20.97 16.35 -20.14
N GLU A 24 -22.17 16.11 -20.66
CA GLU A 24 -23.38 15.88 -19.87
C GLU A 24 -24.16 14.65 -20.40
N GLY A 25 -25.05 14.12 -19.57
CA GLY A 25 -25.93 13.01 -19.92
C GLY A 25 -25.19 11.78 -20.48
N LEU A 26 -25.68 11.28 -21.62
CA LEU A 26 -25.16 10.09 -22.29
C LEU A 26 -23.70 10.24 -22.71
N SER A 27 -23.29 11.42 -23.22
CA SER A 27 -21.90 11.64 -23.65
C SER A 27 -20.93 11.54 -22.48
N LYS A 28 -21.32 11.99 -21.27
CA LYS A 28 -20.50 11.85 -20.07
C LYS A 28 -20.36 10.39 -19.65
N GLN A 29 -21.45 9.62 -19.76
CA GLN A 29 -21.43 8.18 -19.45
C GLN A 29 -20.52 7.40 -20.40
N GLU A 30 -20.54 7.70 -21.70
CA GLU A 30 -19.65 7.08 -22.69
C GLU A 30 -18.17 7.36 -22.36
N LEU A 31 -17.82 8.60 -21.99
CA LEU A 31 -16.44 8.94 -21.61
C LEU A 31 -15.99 8.23 -20.32
N LEU A 32 -16.89 8.05 -19.35
CA LEU A 32 -16.60 7.24 -18.15
C LEU A 32 -16.36 5.77 -18.49
N GLN A 33 -17.10 5.20 -19.45
CA GLN A 33 -16.88 3.83 -19.92
C GLN A 33 -15.51 3.69 -20.59
N LYS A 34 -15.12 4.64 -21.45
CA LYS A 34 -13.78 4.68 -22.05
C LYS A 34 -12.68 4.77 -20.99
N TRP A 35 -12.85 5.64 -19.98
CA TRP A 35 -11.92 5.74 -18.85
C TRP A 35 -11.76 4.40 -18.11
N ASN A 36 -12.87 3.74 -17.80
CA ASN A 36 -12.85 2.45 -17.13
C ASN A 36 -12.18 1.36 -17.99
N LEU A 37 -12.35 1.41 -19.32
CA LEU A 37 -11.67 0.51 -20.24
C LEU A 37 -10.16 0.74 -20.23
N LEU A 38 -9.71 2.00 -20.35
CA LEU A 38 -8.29 2.36 -20.27
C LEU A 38 -7.65 1.90 -18.97
N LYS A 39 -8.37 2.08 -17.85
CA LYS A 39 -7.92 1.58 -16.55
C LYS A 39 -7.73 0.07 -16.55
N ARG A 40 -8.72 -0.70 -17.03
CA ARG A 40 -8.62 -2.17 -17.12
C ARG A 40 -7.48 -2.63 -18.02
N MET A 41 -7.27 -1.96 -19.16
CA MET A 41 -6.16 -2.26 -20.06
C MET A 41 -4.81 -2.01 -19.38
N SER A 42 -4.66 -0.86 -18.72
CA SER A 42 -3.45 -0.53 -17.96
C SER A 42 -3.18 -1.54 -16.85
N ASP A 43 -4.22 -1.92 -16.08
CA ASP A 43 -4.10 -2.90 -15.00
C ASP A 43 -3.59 -4.25 -15.55
N GLY A 44 -4.17 -4.74 -16.66
CA GLY A 44 -3.73 -6.00 -17.28
C GLY A 44 -2.32 -5.94 -17.85
N MET A 45 -1.89 -4.80 -18.41
CA MET A 45 -0.52 -4.64 -18.92
C MET A 45 0.51 -4.62 -17.78
N ILE A 46 0.17 -4.02 -16.64
CA ILE A 46 1.01 -4.03 -15.44
C ILE A 46 1.12 -5.47 -14.90
N ASP A 47 0.03 -6.22 -14.87
CA ASP A 47 0.04 -7.62 -14.46
C ASP A 47 0.98 -8.47 -15.33
N GLU A 48 0.86 -8.35 -16.66
CA GLU A 48 1.74 -9.06 -17.59
C GLU A 48 3.21 -8.63 -17.44
N TRP A 49 3.47 -7.34 -17.23
CA TRP A 49 4.83 -6.83 -17.00
C TRP A 49 5.43 -7.39 -15.71
N LEU A 50 4.66 -7.43 -14.62
CA LEU A 50 5.10 -8.01 -13.35
C LEU A 50 5.30 -9.53 -13.43
N MET A 51 4.51 -10.23 -14.25
CA MET A 51 4.76 -11.64 -14.58
C MET A 51 6.03 -11.86 -15.37
N PHE A 52 6.35 -10.94 -16.28
CA PHE A 52 7.59 -10.98 -17.03
C PHE A 52 8.81 -10.70 -16.15
N GLU A 53 8.76 -9.65 -15.31
CA GLU A 53 9.84 -9.32 -14.38
C GLU A 53 10.11 -10.44 -13.34
N GLU A 54 9.07 -11.13 -12.86
CA GLU A 54 9.23 -12.31 -11.99
C GLU A 54 10.12 -13.36 -12.65
N LYS A 55 9.81 -13.75 -13.90
CA LYS A 55 10.62 -14.74 -14.64
C LYS A 55 12.07 -14.30 -14.83
N MET A 56 12.30 -13.01 -15.01
CA MET A 56 13.67 -12.48 -15.12
C MET A 56 14.41 -12.47 -13.77
N SER A 57 13.70 -12.23 -12.65
CA SER A 57 14.30 -12.29 -11.31
C SER A 57 14.82 -13.68 -10.98
N GLN A 58 14.06 -14.73 -11.30
CA GLN A 58 14.46 -16.12 -11.09
C GLN A 58 15.79 -16.48 -11.79
N VAL A 59 16.06 -15.86 -12.93
CA VAL A 59 17.34 -16.03 -13.64
C VAL A 59 18.46 -15.29 -12.92
N ARG A 60 18.21 -14.07 -12.45
CA ARG A 60 19.20 -13.26 -11.71
C ARG A 60 19.59 -13.88 -10.38
N GLU A 61 18.62 -14.37 -9.61
CA GLU A 61 18.85 -14.99 -8.29
C GLU A 61 19.71 -16.25 -8.39
N ARG A 62 19.55 -17.05 -9.46
CA ARG A 62 20.42 -18.21 -9.74
C ARG A 62 21.86 -17.82 -10.06
N GLU A 63 22.09 -16.59 -10.53
CA GLU A 63 23.41 -16.06 -10.88
C GLU A 63 24.06 -15.30 -9.70
N LEU A 64 23.28 -14.91 -8.68
CA LEU A 64 23.68 -13.97 -7.61
C LEU A 64 23.87 -14.61 -6.22
N GLU A 65 24.15 -15.92 -6.13
CA GLU A 65 24.61 -16.55 -4.88
C GLU A 65 25.99 -16.00 -4.43
N LYS A 66 26.03 -14.75 -3.95
CA LYS A 66 27.12 -14.17 -3.15
C LYS A 66 26.53 -13.16 -2.17
N PRO A 67 26.56 -13.41 -0.85
CA PRO A 67 26.15 -12.41 0.11
C PRO A 67 27.23 -11.34 0.20
N ALA A 68 26.87 -10.11 -0.17
CA ALA A 68 27.58 -8.91 0.27
C ALA A 68 27.16 -8.62 1.71
N SER A 69 28.12 -8.30 2.57
CA SER A 69 27.91 -7.95 3.97
C SER A 69 27.00 -6.73 4.10
N LEU A 70 25.83 -6.91 4.72
CA LEU A 70 24.87 -5.85 5.03
C LEU A 70 25.07 -5.40 6.48
N GLU A 71 24.59 -4.21 6.85
CA GLU A 71 24.64 -3.75 8.25
C GLU A 71 23.65 -4.55 9.13
N PRO A 72 23.86 -4.68 10.45
CA PRO A 72 23.12 -5.64 11.30
C PRO A 72 21.58 -5.47 11.32
N GLU A 73 21.08 -4.23 11.20
CA GLU A 73 19.64 -3.96 11.13
C GLU A 73 19.05 -4.29 9.76
N GLN A 74 19.81 -4.05 8.69
CA GLN A 74 19.44 -4.48 7.34
C GLN A 74 19.55 -5.99 7.22
N GLU A 75 20.54 -6.65 7.83
CA GLU A 75 20.64 -8.11 7.92
C GLU A 75 19.44 -8.71 8.66
N ALA A 76 18.96 -8.11 9.75
CA ALA A 76 17.83 -8.64 10.50
C ALA A 76 16.49 -8.55 9.73
N VAL A 77 16.28 -7.45 8.98
CA VAL A 77 15.09 -7.30 8.13
C VAL A 77 15.21 -8.16 6.87
N THR A 78 16.38 -8.18 6.22
CA THR A 78 16.64 -9.05 5.05
C THR A 78 16.79 -10.53 5.42
N ALA A 79 16.87 -10.91 6.70
CA ALA A 79 16.84 -12.32 7.11
C ALA A 79 15.42 -12.90 7.16
N LEU A 80 14.36 -12.07 7.06
CA LEU A 80 12.98 -12.53 7.06
C LEU A 80 12.66 -13.25 5.74
N PRO A 81 12.45 -14.57 5.73
CA PRO A 81 12.30 -15.33 4.49
C PRO A 81 11.11 -14.87 3.65
N GLU A 82 10.05 -14.37 4.29
CA GLU A 82 8.86 -13.89 3.60
C GLU A 82 9.09 -12.66 2.71
N LEU A 83 10.11 -11.83 3.00
CA LEU A 83 10.35 -10.59 2.28
C LEU A 83 11.06 -10.83 0.94
N HIS A 84 11.70 -12.00 0.80
CA HIS A 84 12.29 -12.47 -0.46
C HIS A 84 11.30 -13.20 -1.35
N LEU A 85 10.07 -13.42 -0.89
CA LEU A 85 9.06 -14.06 -1.72
C LEU A 85 8.66 -13.13 -2.87
N GLU A 86 8.58 -13.68 -4.07
CA GLU A 86 8.15 -12.94 -5.26
C GLU A 86 6.75 -12.32 -5.09
N CYS A 87 5.84 -13.00 -4.37
CA CYS A 87 4.52 -12.47 -4.04
C CYS A 87 4.60 -11.25 -3.12
N PHE A 88 5.57 -11.17 -2.20
CA PHE A 88 5.78 -9.96 -1.40
C PHE A 88 6.22 -8.79 -2.27
N SER A 89 7.22 -8.99 -3.14
CA SER A 89 7.71 -7.94 -4.05
C SER A 89 6.61 -7.44 -5.01
N ARG A 90 5.80 -8.35 -5.55
CA ARG A 90 4.62 -8.00 -6.36
C ARG A 90 3.60 -7.20 -5.59
N GLY A 91 3.28 -7.64 -4.36
CA GLY A 91 2.37 -6.92 -3.47
C GLY A 91 2.83 -5.47 -3.27
N GLN A 92 4.12 -5.25 -3.02
CA GLN A 92 4.69 -3.90 -2.89
C GLN A 92 4.59 -3.10 -4.19
N GLY A 93 4.84 -3.73 -5.34
CA GLY A 93 4.68 -3.10 -6.66
C GLY A 93 3.26 -2.62 -6.90
N TYR A 94 2.28 -3.51 -6.75
CA TYR A 94 0.86 -3.18 -6.86
C TYR A 94 0.43 -2.11 -5.86
N PHE A 95 0.90 -2.18 -4.61
CA PHE A 95 0.60 -1.19 -3.59
C PHE A 95 1.10 0.21 -3.97
N LYS A 96 2.35 0.32 -4.46
CA LYS A 96 2.92 1.59 -4.93
C LYS A 96 2.15 2.18 -6.11
N LEU A 97 1.61 1.32 -6.96
CA LEU A 97 0.74 1.69 -8.09
C LEU A 97 -0.72 1.91 -7.70
N GLN A 98 -1.04 1.84 -6.39
CA GLN A 98 -2.40 1.98 -5.84
C GLN A 98 -3.40 0.93 -6.36
N MET A 99 -2.90 -0.20 -6.87
CA MET A 99 -3.66 -1.37 -7.27
C MET A 99 -3.94 -2.25 -6.05
N TYR A 100 -4.70 -1.70 -5.09
CA TYR A 100 -4.88 -2.30 -3.77
C TYR A 100 -5.53 -3.70 -3.79
N PRO A 101 -6.52 -4.02 -4.64
CA PRO A 101 -7.06 -5.38 -4.73
C PRO A 101 -6.00 -6.43 -5.10
N GLN A 102 -5.16 -6.11 -6.09
CA GLN A 102 -4.04 -6.97 -6.52
C GLN A 102 -2.98 -7.08 -5.43
N ALA A 103 -2.66 -5.97 -4.76
CA ALA A 103 -1.75 -5.98 -3.61
C ALA A 103 -2.27 -6.89 -2.49
N ILE A 104 -3.55 -6.81 -2.14
CA ILE A 104 -4.20 -7.67 -1.14
C ILE A 104 -4.10 -9.14 -1.53
N MET A 105 -4.36 -9.47 -2.79
CA MET A 105 -4.25 -10.85 -3.27
C MET A 105 -2.82 -11.39 -3.08
N GLN A 106 -1.80 -10.61 -3.43
CA GLN A 106 -0.41 -11.05 -3.31
C GLN A 106 0.06 -11.15 -1.85
N PHE A 107 -0.23 -10.14 -1.02
CA PHE A 107 0.12 -10.18 0.39
C PHE A 107 -0.67 -11.24 1.19
N SER A 108 -1.92 -11.53 0.79
CA SER A 108 -2.72 -12.62 1.38
C SER A 108 -2.03 -13.98 1.22
N ARG A 109 -1.35 -14.21 0.09
CA ARG A 109 -0.56 -15.43 -0.12
C ARG A 109 0.62 -15.48 0.84
N VAL A 110 1.34 -14.37 1.01
CA VAL A 110 2.46 -14.29 1.97
C VAL A 110 1.99 -14.62 3.40
N VAL A 111 0.90 -14.02 3.88
CA VAL A 111 0.41 -14.29 5.26
C VAL A 111 -0.24 -15.66 5.43
N THR A 112 -0.53 -16.38 4.34
CA THR A 112 -0.98 -17.78 4.43
C THR A 112 0.18 -18.67 4.87
N ASP A 113 1.37 -18.46 4.30
CA ASP A 113 2.58 -19.23 4.60
C ASP A 113 3.33 -18.66 5.82
N TYR A 114 3.26 -17.34 6.02
CA TYR A 114 3.93 -16.58 7.09
C TYR A 114 2.91 -15.76 7.89
N PRO A 115 2.06 -16.41 8.70
CA PRO A 115 0.97 -15.76 9.42
C PRO A 115 1.44 -14.74 10.45
N GLU A 116 2.69 -14.77 10.88
CA GLU A 116 3.25 -13.81 11.85
C GLU A 116 4.07 -12.71 11.17
N SER A 117 4.02 -12.58 9.84
CA SER A 117 4.72 -11.51 9.12
C SER A 117 4.06 -10.15 9.38
N ALA A 118 4.61 -9.42 10.36
CA ALA A 118 4.06 -8.15 10.82
C ALA A 118 4.06 -7.07 9.71
N LEU A 119 5.12 -7.00 8.93
CA LEU A 119 5.25 -6.04 7.82
C LEU A 119 4.24 -6.33 6.70
N THR A 120 4.10 -7.60 6.31
CA THR A 120 3.12 -8.00 5.29
C THR A 120 1.69 -7.70 5.74
N ARG A 121 1.35 -8.01 7.00
CA ARG A 121 0.06 -7.63 7.59
C ARG A 121 -0.16 -6.12 7.60
N PHE A 122 0.88 -5.34 7.81
CA PHE A 122 0.79 -3.89 7.77
C PHE A 122 0.44 -3.38 6.37
N TYR A 123 1.09 -3.92 5.34
CA TYR A 123 0.72 -3.62 3.94
C TYR A 123 -0.72 -4.04 3.61
N LEU A 124 -1.18 -5.20 4.07
CA LEU A 124 -2.59 -5.61 3.92
C LEU A 124 -3.54 -4.60 4.56
N ALA A 125 -3.29 -4.21 5.81
CA ALA A 125 -4.11 -3.24 6.51
C ALA A 125 -4.21 -1.91 5.76
N LEU A 126 -3.07 -1.40 5.27
CA LEU A 126 -3.05 -0.16 4.50
C LEU A 126 -3.77 -0.30 3.17
N ALA A 127 -3.66 -1.44 2.48
CA ALA A 127 -4.36 -1.68 1.23
C ALA A 127 -5.89 -1.71 1.45
N HIS A 128 -6.35 -2.39 2.51
CA HIS A 128 -7.75 -2.39 2.93
C HIS A 128 -8.25 -0.99 3.29
N LEU A 129 -7.47 -0.18 4.02
CA LEU A 129 -7.84 1.20 4.35
C LEU A 129 -8.00 2.10 3.13
N ASN A 130 -7.16 1.93 2.11
CA ASN A 130 -7.29 2.67 0.86
C ASN A 130 -8.50 2.22 0.03
N LEU A 131 -9.07 1.05 0.31
CA LEU A 131 -10.35 0.57 -0.22
C LEU A 131 -11.53 0.86 0.72
N GLU A 132 -11.33 1.66 1.77
CA GLU A 132 -12.34 1.97 2.81
C GLU A 132 -12.84 0.75 3.60
N GLN A 133 -12.10 -0.35 3.57
CA GLN A 133 -12.39 -1.60 4.29
C GLN A 133 -11.79 -1.54 5.70
N THR A 134 -12.34 -0.66 6.53
CA THR A 134 -11.80 -0.31 7.85
C THR A 134 -11.79 -1.49 8.84
N GLU A 135 -12.80 -2.37 8.78
CA GLU A 135 -12.90 -3.55 9.65
C GLU A 135 -11.77 -4.55 9.40
N GLU A 136 -11.59 -4.95 8.14
CA GLU A 136 -10.50 -5.86 7.72
C GLU A 136 -9.12 -5.29 8.07
N ALA A 137 -8.92 -3.99 7.83
CA ALA A 137 -7.68 -3.33 8.22
C ALA A 137 -7.43 -3.42 9.74
N GLY A 138 -8.46 -3.18 10.54
CA GLY A 138 -8.40 -3.29 12.00
C GLY A 138 -7.96 -4.68 12.47
N ILE A 139 -8.47 -5.75 11.85
CA ILE A 139 -8.08 -7.14 12.18
C ILE A 139 -6.58 -7.35 11.98
N HIS A 140 -6.04 -6.91 10.84
CA HIS A 140 -4.60 -7.04 10.55
C HIS A 140 -3.75 -6.21 11.52
N LEU A 141 -4.14 -4.97 11.82
CA LEU A 141 -3.42 -4.07 12.74
C LEU A 141 -3.42 -4.62 14.18
N GLN A 142 -4.56 -5.09 14.66
CA GLN A 142 -4.66 -5.70 15.98
C GLN A 142 -3.80 -6.95 16.08
N ARG A 143 -3.72 -7.77 15.01
CA ARG A 143 -2.81 -8.91 15.01
C ARG A 143 -1.36 -8.48 15.21
N ILE A 144 -0.90 -7.43 14.51
CA ILE A 144 0.46 -6.91 14.63
C ILE A 144 0.79 -6.48 16.07
N MET A 145 -0.17 -5.89 16.79
CA MET A 145 0.06 -5.47 18.18
C MET A 145 0.38 -6.63 19.13
N HIS A 146 -0.08 -7.84 18.81
CA HIS A 146 0.20 -9.06 19.58
C HIS A 146 1.50 -9.76 19.16
N LEU A 147 2.13 -9.33 18.06
CA LEU A 147 3.39 -9.89 17.59
C LEU A 147 4.57 -9.27 18.36
N ASN A 148 5.63 -10.06 18.49
CA ASN A 148 6.94 -9.53 18.83
C ASN A 148 7.47 -8.78 17.61
N GLY A 149 7.76 -7.50 17.75
CA GLY A 149 8.13 -6.63 16.63
C GLY A 149 8.74 -5.32 17.10
N SER A 150 9.24 -4.55 16.15
CA SER A 150 9.93 -3.30 16.46
C SER A 150 8.98 -2.27 17.11
N PRO A 151 9.46 -1.50 18.10
CA PRO A 151 8.70 -0.39 18.66
C PRO A 151 8.21 0.56 17.57
N ARG A 152 9.05 0.86 16.57
CA ARG A 152 8.69 1.66 15.40
C ARG A 152 7.46 1.15 14.66
N LEU A 153 7.38 -0.16 14.38
CA LEU A 153 6.20 -0.74 13.72
C LEU A 153 4.95 -0.62 14.59
N LYS A 154 5.07 -0.84 15.90
CA LYS A 154 3.95 -0.60 16.83
C LYS A 154 3.52 0.86 16.84
N GLY A 155 4.46 1.79 16.76
CA GLY A 155 4.18 3.23 16.61
C GLY A 155 3.39 3.53 15.34
N LEU A 156 3.82 2.99 14.19
CA LEU A 156 3.09 3.11 12.92
C LEU A 156 1.68 2.52 13.00
N VAL A 157 1.52 1.34 13.62
CA VAL A 157 0.21 0.71 13.83
C VAL A 157 -0.70 1.57 14.70
N CYS A 158 -0.20 2.12 15.81
CA CYS A 158 -0.95 3.04 16.65
C CYS A 158 -1.39 4.29 15.87
N ASN A 159 -0.54 4.85 15.02
CA ASN A 159 -0.92 5.97 14.15
C ASN A 159 -2.09 5.58 13.23
N VAL A 160 -1.98 4.44 12.55
CA VAL A 160 -3.03 3.99 11.63
C VAL A 160 -4.35 3.70 12.35
N LEU A 161 -4.31 3.02 13.51
CA LEU A 161 -5.49 2.80 14.35
C LEU A 161 -6.10 4.13 14.82
N GLY A 162 -5.27 5.12 15.15
CA GLY A 162 -5.76 6.46 15.48
C GLY A 162 -6.52 7.11 14.32
N CYS A 163 -6.04 6.94 13.08
CA CYS A 163 -6.77 7.41 11.91
C CYS A 163 -8.11 6.68 11.71
N ILE A 164 -8.19 5.39 12.05
CA ILE A 164 -9.43 4.62 12.02
C ILE A 164 -10.43 5.17 13.04
N GLU A 165 -10.02 5.39 14.29
CA GLU A 165 -10.88 5.98 15.33
C GLU A 165 -11.39 7.37 14.95
N ALA A 166 -10.53 8.20 14.34
CA ALA A 166 -10.93 9.52 13.85
C ALA A 166 -12.01 9.42 12.75
N LYS A 167 -11.89 8.45 11.84
CA LYS A 167 -12.93 8.16 10.83
C LYS A 167 -14.23 7.65 11.42
N LEU A 168 -14.18 6.98 12.56
CA LEU A 168 -15.34 6.49 13.33
C LEU A 168 -15.91 7.56 14.28
N GLU A 169 -15.56 8.84 14.07
CA GLU A 169 -16.02 9.98 14.87
C GLU A 169 -15.63 9.88 16.36
N ASN A 170 -14.52 9.21 16.67
CA ASN A 170 -13.94 9.11 18.02
C ASN A 170 -12.59 9.87 18.12
N PRO A 171 -12.61 11.22 18.16
CA PRO A 171 -11.38 12.02 18.17
C PRO A 171 -10.54 11.87 19.44
N ASP A 172 -11.17 11.56 20.59
CA ASP A 172 -10.46 11.35 21.86
C ASP A 172 -9.67 10.04 21.83
N GLY A 173 -10.29 8.96 21.32
CA GLY A 173 -9.61 7.68 21.07
C GLY A 173 -8.47 7.83 20.05
N ALA A 174 -8.72 8.57 18.97
CA ALA A 174 -7.71 8.87 17.96
C ALA A 174 -6.48 9.59 18.56
N CYS A 175 -6.70 10.67 19.31
CA CYS A 175 -5.61 11.42 19.96
C CYS A 175 -4.81 10.56 20.95
N SER A 176 -5.48 9.66 21.67
CA SER A 176 -4.81 8.73 22.58
C SER A 176 -3.89 7.76 21.84
N LEU A 177 -4.33 7.24 20.70
CA LEU A 177 -3.54 6.35 19.85
C LEU A 177 -2.38 7.08 19.17
N PHE A 178 -2.57 8.32 18.71
CA PHE A 178 -1.46 9.12 18.18
C PHE A 178 -0.41 9.44 19.26
N ALA A 179 -0.82 9.73 20.48
CA ALA A 179 0.11 9.91 21.60
C ALA A 179 0.88 8.60 21.89
N GLN A 180 0.20 7.46 21.85
CA GLN A 180 0.85 6.15 22.00
C GLN A 180 1.84 5.86 20.86
N ALA A 181 1.52 6.27 19.62
CA ALA A 181 2.43 6.14 18.49
C ALA A 181 3.77 6.84 18.75
N LEU A 182 3.72 8.07 19.31
CA LEU A 182 4.90 8.85 19.67
C LEU A 182 5.64 8.30 20.90
N GLN A 183 4.97 7.57 21.80
CA GLN A 183 5.65 6.87 22.89
C GLN A 183 6.47 5.69 22.36
N TYR A 184 5.97 4.98 21.35
CA TYR A 184 6.69 3.89 20.71
C TYR A 184 7.86 4.39 19.85
N ASP A 185 7.65 5.45 19.08
CA ASP A 185 8.69 6.08 18.26
C ASP A 185 8.45 7.59 18.14
N PRO A 186 9.20 8.41 18.90
CA PRO A 186 9.10 9.87 18.85
C PRO A 186 9.54 10.50 17.52
N THR A 187 10.17 9.75 16.62
CA THR A 187 10.63 10.26 15.31
C THR A 187 9.52 10.29 14.27
N LEU A 188 8.38 9.65 14.55
CA LEU A 188 7.21 9.66 13.66
C LEU A 188 6.59 11.06 13.62
N THR A 189 6.40 11.60 12.42
CA THR A 189 5.87 12.95 12.23
C THR A 189 4.36 12.97 11.99
N GLU A 190 3.84 11.90 11.39
CA GLU A 190 2.44 11.73 11.03
C GLU A 190 1.48 11.82 12.22
N PRO A 191 1.77 11.22 13.40
CA PRO A 191 0.86 11.31 14.55
C PRO A 191 0.61 12.76 15.00
N LEU A 192 1.62 13.63 14.97
CA LEU A 192 1.47 15.04 15.35
C LEU A 192 0.54 15.77 14.39
N TYR A 193 0.74 15.60 13.09
CA TYR A 193 -0.14 16.17 12.06
C TYR A 193 -1.58 15.65 12.23
N ASN A 194 -1.76 14.36 12.46
CA ASN A 194 -3.08 13.75 12.62
C ASN A 194 -3.81 14.21 13.88
N MET A 195 -3.09 14.42 14.98
CA MET A 195 -3.65 15.00 16.21
C MET A 195 -4.17 16.43 15.96
N GLU A 196 -3.40 17.25 15.25
CA GLU A 196 -3.83 18.60 14.88
C GLU A 196 -5.06 18.56 13.98
N ALA A 197 -5.07 17.70 12.96
CA ALA A 197 -6.20 17.50 12.07
C ALA A 197 -7.49 17.11 12.82
N CYS A 198 -7.39 16.20 13.80
CA CYS A 198 -8.52 15.80 14.64
C CYS A 198 -9.03 16.96 15.52
N ARG A 199 -8.13 17.74 16.13
CA ARG A 199 -8.51 18.88 16.99
C ARG A 199 -9.20 19.99 16.20
N LEU A 200 -8.72 20.25 14.98
CA LEU A 200 -9.27 21.29 14.12
C LEU A 200 -10.48 20.82 13.30
N ASN A 201 -10.83 19.52 13.39
CA ASN A 201 -11.82 18.87 12.54
C ASN A 201 -11.62 19.19 11.04
N SER A 202 -10.35 19.19 10.60
CA SER A 202 -9.96 19.59 9.25
C SER A 202 -8.66 18.90 8.84
N GLY A 203 -8.41 18.75 7.53
CA GLY A 203 -7.21 18.10 7.01
C GLY A 203 -7.39 16.61 6.68
N LYS A 204 -6.46 16.05 5.92
CA LYS A 204 -6.49 14.64 5.48
C LYS A 204 -5.56 13.82 6.36
N LEU A 205 -6.09 12.85 7.07
CA LEU A 205 -5.31 11.94 7.91
C LEU A 205 -4.24 11.19 7.09
N GLN A 206 -3.07 11.01 7.70
CA GLN A 206 -1.90 10.40 7.09
C GLN A 206 -1.58 9.08 7.78
N TYR A 207 -1.71 7.95 7.06
CA TYR A 207 -1.49 6.62 7.63
C TYR A 207 -0.01 6.29 7.81
N ALA A 208 0.77 6.37 6.72
CA ALA A 208 2.22 6.13 6.71
C ALA A 208 2.79 6.69 5.39
N ASN A 209 3.45 7.84 5.43
CA ASN A 209 3.98 8.48 4.22
C ASN A 209 5.33 7.88 3.81
N GLN A 210 6.01 7.18 4.72
CA GLN A 210 7.33 6.61 4.52
C GLN A 210 7.38 5.12 4.87
N LEU A 211 6.66 4.28 4.12
CA LEU A 211 6.90 2.83 4.15
C LEU A 211 8.27 2.46 3.57
N THR A 212 8.91 3.36 2.81
CA THR A 212 10.23 3.17 2.22
C THR A 212 11.38 3.09 3.23
N ALA A 213 11.15 3.48 4.49
CA ALA A 213 12.15 3.43 5.56
C ALA A 213 12.11 2.13 6.39
N LEU A 214 11.31 1.14 5.97
CA LEU A 214 11.27 -0.20 6.57
C LEU A 214 12.05 -1.24 5.73
N ASN A 215 12.75 -0.77 4.68
CA ASN A 215 13.63 -1.56 3.83
C ASN A 215 15.10 -1.33 4.20
#